data_AF-A0A3B3X327-F1
#
_entry.id   AF-A0A3B3X327-F1
#
_cell.length_a   1.000
_cell.length_b   1.000
_cell.length_c   1.000
_cell.angle_alpha   90.00
_cell.angle_beta   90.00
_cell.angle_gamma   90.00
#
_symmetry.space_group_name_H-M   'P 1'
#
loop_
_entity.id
_entity.type
_entity.pdbx_description
1 polymer ?
#
loop_
_entity_poly.entity_id
_entity_poly.type
_entity_poly.pdbx_seq_one_letter_code
_entity_poly.pdbx_strand_id
1 'polypeptide(L)' 'MERWKGRVALVTGASVGIGAAVTRALVQQGMRVVGCARNVDKIEVSGVV' A
#
# COMPACT_ATOMS: atom_id res chain seq x y z
N MET A 1 0.75 -15.66 3.37
CA MET A 1 1.07 -14.46 4.17
C MET A 1 0.65 -14.55 5.65
N GLU A 2 0.40 -15.75 6.19
CA GLU A 2 -0.19 -15.89 7.53
C GLU A 2 0.60 -15.20 8.65
N ARG A 3 1.95 -15.28 8.64
CA ARG A 3 2.80 -14.57 9.61
C ARG A 3 2.56 -13.05 9.64
N TRP A 4 2.19 -12.47 8.51
CA TRP A 4 2.13 -11.02 8.29
C TRP A 4 0.71 -10.47 8.33
N LYS A 5 -0.31 -11.34 8.37
CA LYS A 5 -1.71 -10.97 8.45
C LYS A 5 -1.96 -10.06 9.67
N GLY A 6 -2.68 -8.97 9.46
CA GLY A 6 -2.97 -7.95 10.48
C GLY A 6 -1.79 -7.04 10.87
N ARG A 7 -0.56 -7.31 10.40
CA ARG A 7 0.60 -6.44 10.62
C ARG A 7 0.54 -5.21 9.70
N VAL A 8 1.31 -4.17 10.05
CA VAL A 8 1.39 -2.93 9.28
C VAL A 8 2.64 -2.94 8.39
N ALA A 9 2.48 -2.55 7.12
CA ALA A 9 3.57 -2.33 6.18
C ALA A 9 3.60 -0.86 5.72
N LEU A 10 4.79 -0.28 5.62
CA LEU A 10 5.01 1.03 4.99
C LEU A 10 5.51 0.81 3.56
N VAL A 11 4.86 1.40 2.58
CA VAL A 11 5.27 1.34 1.17
C VAL A 11 5.60 2.74 0.66
N THR A 12 6.85 2.96 0.29
CA THR A 12 7.29 4.20 -0.39
C THR A 12 7.06 4.08 -1.90
N GLY A 13 6.75 5.20 -2.56
CA GLY A 13 6.40 5.19 -3.98
C GLY A 13 5.03 4.54 -4.27
N ALA A 14 4.13 4.50 -3.29
CA ALA A 14 2.86 3.76 -3.35
C ALA A 14 1.83 4.29 -4.37
N SER A 15 2.08 5.44 -4.99
CA SER A 15 1.11 6.10 -5.87
C SER A 15 1.02 5.53 -7.28
N VAL A 16 2.07 4.87 -7.79
CA VAL A 16 2.11 4.37 -9.18
C VAL A 16 2.99 3.12 -9.32
N GLY A 17 2.87 2.46 -10.47
CA GLY A 17 3.77 1.38 -10.90
C GLY A 17 3.87 0.24 -9.88
N ILE A 18 5.10 -0.20 -9.60
CA ILE A 18 5.39 -1.33 -8.70
C ILE A 18 4.91 -1.02 -7.28
N GLY A 19 5.15 0.19 -6.77
CA GLY A 19 4.74 0.56 -5.41
C GLY A 19 3.23 0.44 -5.23
N ALA A 20 2.45 0.91 -6.20
CA ALA A 20 0.99 0.75 -6.20
C ALA A 20 0.55 -0.73 -6.26
N ALA A 21 1.19 -1.53 -7.11
CA ALA A 21 0.89 -2.96 -7.23
C ALA A 21 1.21 -3.73 -5.93
N VAL A 22 2.35 -3.44 -5.30
CA VAL A 22 2.77 -4.03 -4.03
C VAL A 22 1.79 -3.65 -2.92
N THR A 23 1.43 -2.37 -2.79
CA THR A 23 0.42 -1.90 -1.83
C THR A 23 -0.88 -2.70 -1.94
N ARG A 24 -1.41 -2.86 -3.16
CA ARG A 24 -2.64 -3.65 -3.40
C ARG A 24 -2.47 -5.12 -3.00
N ALA A 25 -1.35 -5.74 -3.37
CA ALA A 25 -1.08 -7.13 -3.03
C ALA A 25 -1.00 -7.35 -1.51
N LEU A 26 -0.34 -6.44 -0.77
CA LEU A 26 -0.21 -6.54 0.68
C LEU A 26 -1.59 -6.41 1.38
N VAL A 27 -2.44 -5.48 0.92
CA VAL A 27 -3.81 -5.34 1.42
C VAL A 27 -4.63 -6.60 1.17
N GLN A 28 -4.58 -7.16 -0.05
CA GLN A 28 -5.29 -8.41 -0.39
C GLN A 28 -4.85 -9.61 0.45
N GLN A 29 -3.61 -9.60 0.93
CA GLN A 29 -3.06 -10.61 1.83
C GLN A 29 -3.40 -10.36 3.31
N GLY A 30 -4.27 -9.40 3.60
CA GLY A 30 -4.79 -9.11 4.94
C GLY A 30 -3.86 -8.27 5.79
N MET A 31 -2.92 -7.54 5.20
CA MET A 31 -2.11 -6.55 5.91
C MET A 31 -2.79 -5.19 5.96
N ARG A 32 -2.41 -4.38 6.96
CA ARG A 32 -2.66 -2.94 6.96
C ARG A 32 -1.48 -2.27 6.26
N VAL A 33 -1.74 -1.31 5.37
CA VAL A 33 -0.67 -0.68 4.59
C VAL A 33 -0.76 0.84 4.72
N VAL A 34 0.37 1.47 5.01
CA VAL A 34 0.55 2.92 4.93
C VAL A 34 1.30 3.23 3.63
N GLY A 35 0.65 3.94 2.72
CA GLY A 35 1.27 4.42 1.50
C GLY A 35 1.98 5.76 1.70
N CYS A 36 3.18 5.91 1.14
CA CYS A 36 3.92 7.18 1.11
C CYS A 36 4.33 7.54 -0.33
N ALA A 37 3.99 8.74 -0.78
CA ALA A 37 4.39 9.29 -2.06
C ALA A 37 4.43 10.82 -2.01
N ARG A 38 5.08 11.44 -3.00
CA ARG A 38 5.27 12.90 -3.07
C ARG A 38 4.04 13.67 -3.58
N ASN A 39 3.13 13.00 -4.29
CA ASN A 39 1.96 13.61 -4.90
C ASN A 39 0.70 13.02 -4.25
N VAL A 40 -0.05 13.89 -3.56
CA VAL A 40 -1.23 13.52 -2.77
C VAL A 40 -2.37 13.06 -3.68
N ASP A 41 -2.66 13.80 -4.75
CA ASP A 41 -3.74 13.46 -5.69
C ASP A 41 -3.61 12.02 -6.23
N LYS A 42 -2.38 11.58 -6.53
CA LYS A 42 -2.13 10.23 -7.03
C LYS A 42 -2.25 9.14 -5.96
N ILE A 43 -1.97 9.46 -4.69
CA ILE A 43 -2.02 8.46 -3.61
C ILE A 43 -3.44 8.25 -3.08
N GLU A 44 -4.24 9.31 -2.99
CA GLU A 44 -5.63 9.24 -2.51
C GLU A 44 -6.53 8.44 -3.46
N VAL A 45 -6.32 8.56 -4.77
CA VAL A 45 -7.05 7.78 -5.79
C VAL A 45 -6.79 6.27 -5.68
N SER A 46 -5.72 5.86 -4.99
CA SER A 46 -5.33 4.45 -4.89
C SER A 46 -6.19 3.63 -3.90
N GLY A 47 -7.11 4.26 -3.17
CA GLY A 47 -8.09 3.57 -2.30
C GLY A 47 -7.49 2.89 -1.07
N VAL A 48 -6.24 3.24 -0.72
CA VAL A 48 -5.55 2.78 0.49
C VAL A 48 -5.26 4.00 1.34
N VAL A 49 -6.17 4.26 2.29
CA VAL A 49 -5.97 5.22 3.38
C VAL A 49 -5.69 4.47 4.67
#